data_AF-A0A818ZL54-F1
#
_entry.id   AF-A0A818ZL54-F1
#
_cell.length_a   1.000
_cell.length_b   1.000
_cell.length_c   1.000
_cell.angle_alpha   90.00
_cell.angle_beta   90.00
_cell.angle_gamma   90.00
#
_symmetry.space_group_name_H-M   'P 1'
#
loop_
_entity.id
_entity.type
_entity.pdbx_description
1 polymer ?
#
loop_
_entity_poly.entity_id
_entity_poly.type
_entity_poly.pdbx_seq_one_letter_code
_entity_poly.pdbx_strand_id
1 'polypeptide(L)'
;MATEGEEEAIAQRISRITDIVQEPLEYIAPIGGYEEMPLVPLEEAVEPLVCILPAVQSHAYVAKQRCDRTMFTLHCLSAKDIRKHSYYPAEDEVLLMAATQFKVIGCLNQDNLHIIQLEETSPPFSLLQPVPVVVSPPINPTLPSK
;
A
#
# COMPACT_ATOMS: atom_id res chain seq x y z
N MET A 1 32.37 -24.58 6.07
CA MET A 1 31.69 -25.07 4.85
C MET A 1 30.18 -24.79 4.92
N ALA A 2 29.74 -23.58 5.31
CA ALA A 2 28.31 -23.26 5.48
C ALA A 2 27.96 -21.75 5.36
N THR A 3 28.87 -20.90 4.88
CA THR A 3 28.71 -19.43 4.88
C THR A 3 28.39 -18.85 3.51
N GLU A 4 28.63 -19.60 2.43
CA GLU A 4 28.52 -19.07 1.05
C GLU A 4 27.06 -18.78 0.63
N GLY A 5 26.08 -19.51 1.17
CA GLY A 5 24.66 -19.31 0.82
C GLY A 5 23.99 -18.10 1.50
N GLU A 6 24.49 -17.67 2.67
CA GLU A 6 23.94 -16.51 3.38
C GLU A 6 24.43 -15.20 2.77
N GLU A 7 25.69 -15.14 2.36
CA GLU A 7 26.26 -13.97 1.68
C GLU A 7 25.60 -13.69 0.34
N GLU A 8 25.27 -14.75 -0.43
CA GLU A 8 24.56 -14.61 -1.70
C GLU A 8 23.14 -14.06 -1.53
N ALA A 9 22.40 -14.53 -0.51
CA ALA A 9 21.06 -14.04 -0.21
C ALA A 9 21.07 -12.58 0.26
N ILE A 10 22.09 -12.18 1.03
CA ILE A 10 22.29 -10.78 1.46
C ILE A 10 22.64 -9.91 0.24
N ALA A 11 23.53 -10.37 -0.63
CA ALA A 11 23.90 -9.64 -1.85
C ALA A 11 22.72 -9.45 -2.80
N GLN A 12 21.89 -10.48 -3.01
CA GLN A 12 20.66 -10.40 -3.80
C GLN A 12 19.57 -9.50 -3.18
N ARG A 13 19.63 -9.29 -1.86
CA ARG A 13 18.70 -8.39 -1.15
C ARG A 13 19.19 -6.95 -1.21
N ILE A 14 20.50 -6.72 -1.12
CA ILE A 14 21.10 -5.40 -1.29
C ILE A 14 20.94 -4.93 -2.74
N SER A 15 21.13 -5.80 -3.75
CA SER A 15 21.01 -5.41 -5.16
C SER A 15 19.62 -4.90 -5.54
N ARG A 16 18.55 -5.46 -4.94
CA ARG A 16 17.15 -5.00 -5.11
C ARG A 16 16.82 -3.66 -4.45
N ILE A 17 17.73 -3.11 -3.65
CA ILE A 17 17.53 -1.85 -2.92
C ILE A 17 18.40 -0.74 -3.55
N THR A 18 19.43 -1.09 -4.33
CA THR A 18 20.48 -0.16 -4.82
C THR A 18 20.42 0.14 -6.31
N ASP A 19 19.44 -0.36 -7.04
CA ASP A 19 19.20 -0.08 -8.46
C ASP A 19 18.87 1.40 -8.75
N ILE A 20 18.59 2.20 -7.71
CA ILE A 20 18.40 3.65 -7.76
C ILE A 20 19.56 4.38 -8.47
N VAL A 21 20.80 3.90 -8.34
CA VAL A 21 21.99 4.57 -8.93
C VAL A 21 22.00 4.48 -10.47
N GLN A 22 21.36 3.45 -11.03
CA GLN A 22 21.26 3.27 -12.48
C GLN A 22 19.89 3.68 -13.05
N GLU A 23 18.99 4.16 -12.20
CA GLU A 23 17.68 4.61 -12.65
C GLU A 23 17.85 5.88 -13.50
N PRO A 24 17.25 5.93 -14.71
CA PRO A 24 17.28 7.14 -15.52
C PRO A 24 16.72 8.30 -14.71
N LEU A 25 17.46 9.42 -14.62
CA LEU A 25 17.02 10.66 -13.95
C LEU A 25 15.90 11.38 -14.74
N GLU A 26 15.20 10.66 -15.61
CA GLU A 26 14.07 11.17 -16.36
C GLU A 26 12.84 11.15 -15.46
N TYR A 27 12.22 12.32 -15.28
CA TYR A 27 10.95 12.41 -14.61
C TYR A 27 9.86 11.82 -15.52
N ILE A 28 9.48 10.58 -15.25
CA ILE A 28 8.32 9.97 -15.88
C ILE A 28 7.09 10.57 -15.21
N ALA A 29 6.24 11.24 -15.99
CA ALA A 29 4.96 11.71 -15.49
C ALA A 29 4.15 10.50 -14.97
N PRO A 30 3.40 10.64 -13.85
CA PRO A 30 2.47 9.61 -13.42
C PRO A 30 1.61 9.14 -14.57
N ILE A 31 1.39 7.83 -14.67
CA ILE A 31 0.50 7.26 -15.68
C ILE A 31 -0.92 7.73 -15.31
N GLY A 32 -1.45 8.68 -16.07
CA GLY A 32 -2.78 9.25 -15.87
C GLY A 32 -3.85 8.63 -16.78
N GLY A 33 -5.10 8.94 -16.50
CA GLY A 33 -6.29 8.45 -17.19
C GLY A 33 -6.80 7.06 -16.77
N TYR A 34 -6.00 6.25 -16.08
CA TYR A 34 -6.41 4.91 -15.59
C TYR A 34 -7.29 4.98 -14.36
N GLU A 35 -7.32 6.13 -13.75
CA GLU A 35 -8.09 6.39 -12.56
C GLU A 35 -9.59 6.50 -12.70
N GLU A 36 -10.01 7.09 -13.80
CA GLU A 36 -11.41 7.19 -14.15
C GLU A 36 -11.87 5.87 -14.81
N MET A 37 -10.94 4.93 -15.04
CA MET A 37 -11.28 3.62 -15.57
C MET A 37 -11.83 2.73 -14.46
N PRO A 38 -12.99 2.10 -14.68
CA PRO A 38 -13.51 1.14 -13.72
C PRO A 38 -12.55 -0.03 -13.57
N LEU A 39 -12.44 -0.56 -12.35
CA LEU A 39 -11.83 -1.86 -12.14
C LEU A 39 -12.69 -2.92 -12.82
N VAL A 40 -12.08 -3.62 -13.77
CA VAL A 40 -12.71 -4.68 -14.56
C VAL A 40 -12.02 -6.02 -14.27
N PRO A 41 -12.70 -7.16 -14.50
CA PRO A 41 -12.05 -8.46 -14.45
C PRO A 41 -10.87 -8.54 -15.43
N LEU A 42 -9.89 -9.39 -15.10
CA LEU A 42 -8.67 -9.55 -15.89
C LEU A 42 -8.97 -9.90 -17.36
N GLU A 43 -10.02 -10.67 -17.62
CA GLU A 43 -10.39 -11.05 -18.99
C GLU A 43 -10.87 -9.87 -19.84
N GLU A 44 -11.58 -8.91 -19.24
CA GLU A 44 -12.03 -7.70 -19.92
C GLU A 44 -10.85 -6.74 -20.14
N ALA A 45 -9.96 -6.61 -19.15
CA ALA A 45 -8.76 -5.78 -19.26
C ALA A 45 -7.84 -6.18 -20.42
N VAL A 46 -7.84 -7.47 -20.82
CA VAL A 46 -6.99 -7.96 -21.91
C VAL A 46 -7.66 -7.91 -23.28
N GLU A 47 -8.96 -7.62 -23.39
CA GLU A 47 -9.67 -7.57 -24.68
C GLU A 47 -9.01 -6.65 -25.71
N PRO A 48 -8.58 -5.41 -25.36
CA PRO A 48 -7.93 -4.52 -26.33
C PRO A 48 -6.59 -5.06 -26.87
N LEU A 49 -5.97 -6.01 -26.17
CA LEU A 49 -4.65 -6.54 -26.49
C LEU A 49 -4.69 -7.77 -27.41
N VAL A 50 -5.87 -8.36 -27.63
CA VAL A 50 -6.02 -9.63 -28.38
C VAL A 50 -5.46 -9.52 -29.81
N CYS A 51 -5.62 -8.36 -30.46
CA CYS A 51 -5.10 -8.13 -31.81
C CYS A 51 -3.57 -8.14 -31.89
N ILE A 52 -2.89 -7.76 -30.81
CA ILE A 52 -1.42 -7.67 -30.73
C ILE A 52 -0.85 -8.99 -30.20
N LEU A 53 -1.53 -9.59 -29.21
CA LEU A 53 -1.14 -10.82 -28.55
C LEU A 53 -2.32 -11.80 -28.51
N PRO A 54 -2.54 -12.60 -29.57
CA PRO A 54 -3.71 -13.49 -29.67
C PRO A 54 -3.82 -14.51 -28.52
N ALA A 55 -2.70 -14.89 -27.90
CA ALA A 55 -2.68 -15.83 -26.78
C ALA A 55 -3.04 -15.21 -25.42
N VAL A 56 -3.18 -13.87 -25.34
CA VAL A 56 -3.34 -13.16 -24.06
C VAL A 56 -4.59 -13.61 -23.29
N GLN A 57 -5.67 -13.91 -24.01
CA GLN A 57 -6.93 -14.33 -23.42
C GLN A 57 -6.83 -15.71 -22.77
N SER A 58 -6.13 -16.64 -23.44
CA SER A 58 -5.82 -17.96 -22.86
C SER A 58 -4.92 -17.84 -21.62
N HIS A 59 -3.95 -16.93 -21.63
CA HIS A 59 -3.10 -16.68 -20.47
C HIS A 59 -3.89 -16.06 -19.31
N ALA A 60 -4.76 -15.09 -19.56
CA ALA A 60 -5.64 -14.49 -18.55
C ALA A 60 -6.56 -15.55 -17.91
N TYR A 61 -7.14 -16.43 -18.73
CA TYR A 61 -7.95 -17.54 -18.24
C TYR A 61 -7.17 -18.48 -17.32
N VAL A 62 -5.98 -18.93 -17.74
CA VAL A 62 -5.14 -19.82 -16.92
C VAL A 62 -4.68 -19.12 -15.64
N ALA A 63 -4.33 -17.84 -15.71
CA ALA A 63 -3.92 -17.04 -14.56
C ALA A 63 -5.05 -16.97 -13.53
N LYS A 64 -6.29 -16.70 -13.94
CA LYS A 64 -7.45 -16.66 -13.04
C LYS A 64 -7.70 -18.00 -12.35
N GLN A 65 -7.58 -19.10 -13.08
CA GLN A 65 -7.80 -20.44 -12.53
C GLN A 65 -6.73 -20.89 -11.53
N ARG A 66 -5.54 -20.29 -11.60
CA ARG A 66 -4.40 -20.60 -10.72
C ARG A 66 -4.14 -19.54 -9.65
N CYS A 67 -4.93 -18.47 -9.64
CA CYS A 67 -4.74 -17.37 -8.71
C CYS A 67 -5.39 -17.70 -7.37
N ASP A 68 -4.58 -17.79 -6.33
CA ASP A 68 -5.04 -17.75 -4.95
C ASP A 68 -5.21 -16.30 -4.52
N ARG A 69 -6.43 -15.94 -4.14
CA ARG A 69 -6.82 -14.59 -3.75
C ARG A 69 -6.96 -14.54 -2.24
N THR A 70 -6.45 -13.48 -1.63
CA THR A 70 -6.68 -13.22 -0.20
C THR A 70 -7.47 -11.93 -0.03
N MET A 71 -8.59 -12.01 0.66
CA MET A 71 -9.40 -10.86 1.04
C MET A 71 -9.26 -10.62 2.54
N PHE A 72 -8.83 -9.42 2.92
CA PHE A 72 -8.79 -9.01 4.31
C PHE A 72 -10.07 -8.26 4.68
N THR A 73 -10.70 -8.67 5.78
CA THR A 73 -11.78 -7.90 6.42
C THR A 73 -11.21 -7.31 7.70
N LEU A 74 -11.10 -5.99 7.76
CA LEU A 74 -10.46 -5.29 8.88
C LEU A 74 -11.49 -4.66 9.81
N HIS A 75 -11.39 -4.94 11.10
CA HIS A 75 -12.03 -4.18 12.16
C HIS A 75 -11.01 -3.23 12.79
N CYS A 76 -11.04 -1.95 12.39
CA CYS A 76 -10.06 -0.94 12.79
C CYS A 76 -10.66 0.11 13.72
N LEU A 77 -9.84 0.61 14.65
CA LEU A 77 -10.15 1.69 15.59
C LEU A 77 -9.48 3.01 15.20
N SER A 78 -8.29 2.95 14.59
CA SER A 78 -7.44 4.13 14.35
C SER A 78 -7.36 4.58 12.89
N ALA A 79 -8.04 3.89 11.97
CA ALA A 79 -8.05 4.21 10.55
C ALA A 79 -8.50 5.66 10.28
N LYS A 80 -7.83 6.33 9.34
CA LYS A 80 -8.13 7.71 8.97
C LYS A 80 -8.85 7.74 7.64
N ASP A 81 -10.04 8.32 7.63
CA ASP A 81 -10.73 8.69 6.41
C ASP A 81 -9.89 9.75 5.67
N ILE A 82 -9.40 9.40 4.49
CA ILE A 82 -8.62 10.29 3.64
C ILE A 82 -9.33 10.63 2.34
N ARG A 83 -10.64 10.37 2.22
CA ARG A 83 -11.39 10.60 0.97
C ARG A 83 -11.29 12.04 0.45
N LYS A 84 -11.23 13.02 1.37
CA LYS A 84 -11.08 14.46 1.03
C LYS A 84 -9.66 14.86 0.59
N HIS A 85 -8.71 13.94 0.76
CA HIS A 85 -7.30 14.12 0.47
C HIS A 85 -6.79 13.12 -0.57
N SER A 86 -7.59 12.10 -0.89
CA SER A 86 -7.34 11.17 -1.97
C SER A 86 -7.57 11.88 -3.31
N TYR A 87 -6.76 11.50 -4.28
CA TYR A 87 -6.93 11.97 -5.64
C TYR A 87 -8.17 11.30 -6.30
N TYR A 88 -8.66 10.16 -5.75
CA TYR A 88 -9.93 9.50 -6.14
C TYR A 88 -10.90 9.36 -4.95
N PRO A 89 -11.72 10.38 -4.66
CA PRO A 89 -12.62 10.36 -3.49
C PRO A 89 -13.68 9.25 -3.49
N ALA A 90 -13.97 8.66 -4.66
CA ALA A 90 -14.99 7.62 -4.83
C ALA A 90 -14.56 6.23 -4.33
N GLU A 91 -13.26 6.01 -4.06
CA GLU A 91 -12.74 4.72 -3.60
C GLU A 91 -12.97 4.46 -2.10
N ASP A 92 -13.63 5.39 -1.40
CA ASP A 92 -13.86 5.37 0.04
C ASP A 92 -12.59 5.06 0.87
N GLU A 93 -11.46 5.62 0.42
CA GLU A 93 -10.14 5.26 0.91
C GLU A 93 -9.93 5.62 2.39
N VAL A 94 -9.38 4.65 3.13
CA VAL A 94 -8.98 4.79 4.53
C VAL A 94 -7.51 4.44 4.69
N LEU A 95 -6.77 5.28 5.41
CA LEU A 95 -5.35 5.09 5.70
C LEU A 95 -5.16 4.41 7.05
N LEU A 96 -4.39 3.32 7.06
CA LEU A 96 -3.88 2.71 8.28
C LEU A 96 -2.54 3.34 8.65
N MET A 97 -2.33 3.59 9.93
CA MET A 97 -1.04 4.06 10.41
C MET A 97 0.02 2.97 10.25
N ALA A 98 1.26 3.38 10.02
CA ALA A 98 2.37 2.44 10.02
C ALA A 98 2.47 1.72 11.38
N ALA A 99 2.84 0.44 11.33
CA ALA A 99 2.95 -0.42 12.51
C ALA A 99 1.65 -0.63 13.31
N THR A 100 0.47 -0.40 12.72
CA THR A 100 -0.80 -0.87 13.30
C THR A 100 -0.77 -2.39 13.46
N GLN A 101 -1.14 -2.87 14.64
CA GLN A 101 -1.10 -4.28 15.00
C GLN A 101 -2.49 -4.89 14.89
N PHE A 102 -2.57 -6.10 14.35
CA PHE A 102 -3.82 -6.82 14.18
C PHE A 102 -3.72 -8.23 14.75
N LYS A 103 -4.85 -8.74 15.24
CA LYS A 103 -5.05 -10.14 15.58
C LYS A 103 -5.95 -10.80 14.54
N VAL A 104 -5.58 -12.00 14.09
CA VAL A 104 -6.47 -12.84 13.28
C VAL A 104 -7.60 -13.35 14.16
N ILE A 105 -8.84 -13.02 13.81
CA ILE A 105 -10.04 -13.44 14.53
C ILE A 105 -10.87 -14.48 13.77
N GLY A 106 -10.66 -14.61 12.47
CA GLY A 106 -11.35 -15.60 11.64
C GLY A 106 -10.62 -15.86 10.33
N CYS A 107 -10.73 -17.10 9.85
CA CYS A 107 -10.27 -17.49 8.52
C CYS A 107 -11.38 -18.31 7.86
N LEU A 108 -11.67 -18.01 6.60
CA LEU A 108 -12.59 -18.77 5.76
C LEU A 108 -11.90 -19.04 4.41
N ASN A 109 -11.75 -20.31 4.07
CA ASN A 109 -11.16 -20.74 2.81
C ASN A 109 -12.28 -21.26 1.89
N GLN A 110 -12.44 -20.64 0.73
CA GLN A 110 -13.39 -21.03 -0.32
C GLN A 110 -12.63 -21.19 -1.64
N ASP A 111 -12.32 -22.43 -2.00
CA ASP A 111 -11.52 -22.77 -3.19
C ASP A 111 -10.23 -21.94 -3.28
N ASN A 112 -10.21 -20.95 -4.19
CA ASN A 112 -9.08 -20.05 -4.43
C ASN A 112 -9.21 -18.68 -3.74
N LEU A 113 -10.14 -18.55 -2.79
CA LEU A 113 -10.37 -17.34 -2.00
C LEU A 113 -10.16 -17.61 -0.51
N HIS A 114 -9.14 -16.97 0.05
CA HIS A 114 -8.83 -16.95 1.46
C HIS A 114 -9.34 -15.65 2.07
N ILE A 115 -10.36 -15.72 2.91
CA ILE A 115 -10.90 -14.57 3.62
C ILE A 115 -10.30 -14.58 5.03
N ILE A 116 -9.54 -13.54 5.37
CA ILE A 116 -8.89 -13.39 6.67
C ILE A 116 -9.51 -12.18 7.36
N GLN A 117 -10.11 -12.42 8.52
CA GLN A 117 -10.68 -11.37 9.35
C GLN A 117 -9.66 -10.95 10.42
N LEU A 118 -9.37 -9.65 10.45
CA LEU A 118 -8.40 -9.04 11.33
C LEU A 118 -9.08 -8.02 12.24
N GLU A 119 -8.68 -7.98 13.51
CA GLU A 119 -9.10 -6.97 14.47
C GLU A 119 -7.89 -6.20 14.99
N GLU A 120 -7.96 -4.86 14.94
CA GLU A 120 -6.90 -3.99 15.41
C GLU A 120 -6.71 -4.12 16.93
N THR A 121 -5.45 -4.22 17.34
CA THR A 121 -5.07 -4.32 18.75
C THR A 121 -4.28 -3.08 19.18
N SER A 122 -4.43 -2.68 20.44
CA SER A 122 -3.58 -1.62 21.00
C SER A 122 -2.12 -2.05 20.97
N PRO A 123 -1.19 -1.19 20.48
CA PRO A 123 0.22 -1.49 20.53
C PRO A 123 0.71 -1.56 21.99
N PRO A 124 1.75 -2.35 22.30
CA PRO A 124 2.30 -2.50 23.64
C PRO A 124 3.09 -1.27 24.11
N PHE A 125 3.35 -0.32 23.22
CA PHE A 125 4.01 0.95 23.50
C PHE A 125 3.45 2.07 22.61
N SER A 126 3.69 3.33 23.00
CA SER A 126 3.27 4.48 22.20
C SER A 126 4.07 4.57 20.90
N LEU A 127 3.39 4.54 19.74
CA LEU A 127 4.02 4.63 18.42
C LEU A 127 4.43 6.07 18.05
N LEU A 128 3.87 7.07 18.74
CA LEU A 128 4.15 8.48 18.51
C LEU A 128 4.78 9.10 19.75
N GLN A 129 5.85 9.86 19.54
CA GLN A 129 6.36 10.75 20.58
C GLN A 129 5.38 11.91 20.78
N PRO A 130 5.12 12.33 22.03
CA PRO A 130 4.38 13.56 22.30
C PRO A 130 5.07 14.76 21.63
N VAL A 131 4.31 15.62 20.96
CA VAL A 131 4.86 16.87 20.42
C VAL A 131 5.25 17.75 21.62
N PRO A 132 6.51 18.24 21.69
CA PRO A 132 6.91 19.18 22.73
C PRO A 132 6.05 20.44 22.62
N VAL A 133 5.33 20.80 23.68
CA VAL A 133 4.61 22.07 23.72
C VAL A 133 5.65 23.19 23.80
N VAL A 134 5.90 23.85 22.68
CA VAL A 134 6.68 25.08 22.68
C VAL A 134 5.83 26.15 23.36
N VAL A 135 6.13 26.43 24.62
CA VAL A 135 5.54 27.59 25.31
C VAL A 135 6.11 28.82 24.63
N SER A 136 5.35 29.45 23.74
CA SER A 136 5.74 30.74 23.17
C SER A 136 5.90 31.74 24.31
N PRO A 137 7.00 32.51 24.37
CA PRO A 137 7.16 33.55 25.38
C PRO A 137 6.00 34.55 25.27
N PRO A 138 5.55 35.15 26.39
CA PRO A 138 4.48 36.13 26.38
C PRO A 138 4.84 37.29 25.45
N ILE A 139 3.97 37.57 24.49
CA ILE A 139 4.07 38.75 23.63
C ILE A 139 3.83 39.96 24.54
N ASN A 140 4.90 40.59 25.01
CA ASN A 140 4.78 41.87 25.69
C ASN A 140 4.30 42.90 24.65
N PRO A 141 3.17 43.59 24.88
CA PRO A 141 2.75 44.67 24.00
C PRO A 141 3.80 45.78 24.07
N THR A 142 4.53 45.97 22.97
CA THR A 142 5.44 47.10 22.78
C THR A 142 4.62 48.38 22.85
N LEU A 143 4.86 49.18 23.87
CA LEU A 143 4.28 50.52 24.02
C LEU A 143 4.73 51.38 22.83
N PRO A 144 3.83 52.02 22.06
CA PRO A 144 4.23 52.85 20.94
C PRO A 144 5.02 54.06 21.45
N SER A 145 6.20 54.28 20.88
CA SER A 145 7.01 55.49 21.13
C SER A 145 6.26 56.71 20.62
N LYS A 146 6.06 57.69 21.51
CA LYS A 146 5.66 59.06 21.12
C LYS A 146 6.80 59.80 20.45
#